data_AF-A7EMH7-F1
#
_entry.id   AF-A7EMH7-F1
#
_cell.length_a   1.000
_cell.length_b   1.000
_cell.length_c   1.000
_cell.angle_alpha   90.00
_cell.angle_beta   90.00
_cell.angle_gamma   90.00
#
_symmetry.space_group_name_H-M   'P 1'
#
loop_
_entity.id
_entity.type
_entity.pdbx_description
1 polymer ?
#
loop_
_entity_poly.entity_id
_entity_poly.type
_entity_poly.pdbx_seq_one_letter_code
_entity_poly.pdbx_strand_id
1 'polypeptide(L)'
;MTEWEEKSLLQYILDMDKRGFSPRINDMEDMANYILETQGAKKVGKLWAHRFVKQYTELKMCFNYVYDFQRAFCEDLELIERWFRLVSNMWAKYGILDCDFYNFDETGFMIGQISLHIVVIKADRCGKSKAIRSGNREWATAIICVDKKGHNIPSFLIVKGEYHLSNWYTEGDLPYDWLIKPTINR
;
A
#
# COMPACT_ATOMS: atom_id res chain seq x y z
N MET A 1 35.49 2.63 2.24
CA MET A 1 34.70 2.96 3.44
C MET A 1 35.26 2.13 4.57
N THR A 2 35.48 2.74 5.72
CA THR A 2 35.95 2.05 6.92
C THR A 2 34.78 1.43 7.69
N GLU A 3 35.04 0.42 8.54
CA GLU A 3 33.99 -0.25 9.33
C GLU A 3 33.25 0.71 10.26
N TRP A 4 33.94 1.74 10.78
CA TRP A 4 33.35 2.76 11.64
C TRP A 4 32.41 3.68 10.88
N GLU A 5 32.73 4.05 9.64
CA GLU A 5 31.85 4.83 8.76
C GLU A 5 30.59 4.04 8.41
N GLU A 6 30.74 2.75 8.08
CA GLU A 6 29.61 1.87 7.78
C GLU A 6 28.67 1.74 9.00
N LYS A 7 29.22 1.57 10.21
CA LYS A 7 28.42 1.54 11.45
C LYS A 7 27.75 2.87 11.77
N SER A 8 28.43 3.99 11.50
CA SER A 8 27.87 5.33 11.72
C SER A 8 26.72 5.62 10.75
N LEU A 9 26.89 5.23 9.48
CA LEU A 9 25.84 5.32 8.48
C LEU A 9 24.65 4.42 8.81
N LEU A 10 24.90 3.19 9.28
CA LEU A 10 23.84 2.28 9.75
C LEU A 10 23.02 2.91 10.89
N GLN A 11 23.68 3.46 11.92
CA GLN A 11 22.99 4.12 13.04
C GLN A 11 22.17 5.33 12.57
N TYR A 12 22.73 6.12 11.66
CA TYR A 12 22.03 7.26 11.09
C TYR A 12 20.77 6.84 10.30
N ILE A 13 20.85 5.76 9.51
CA ILE A 13 19.70 5.20 8.79
C ILE A 13 18.61 4.74 9.77
N LEU A 14 18.98 4.05 10.84
CA LEU A 14 18.04 3.58 11.85
C LEU A 14 17.37 4.72 12.62
N ASP A 15 18.09 5.81 12.90
CA ASP A 15 17.52 7.00 13.53
C ASP A 15 16.56 7.76 12.60
N MET A 16 16.90 7.88 11.31
CA MET A 16 15.99 8.47 10.31
C MET A 16 14.70 7.64 10.15
N ASP A 17 14.82 6.31 10.12
CA ASP A 17 13.67 5.40 10.02
C ASP A 17 12.72 5.54 11.22
N LYS A 18 13.27 5.61 12.45
CA LYS A 18 12.48 5.86 13.68
C LYS A 18 11.69 7.17 13.64
N ARG A 19 12.14 8.15 12.88
CA ARG A 19 11.48 9.45 12.71
C ARG A 19 10.51 9.48 11.52
N GLY A 20 10.37 8.37 10.79
CA GLY A 20 9.51 8.26 9.61
C GLY A 20 10.13 8.76 8.31
N PHE A 21 11.46 8.96 8.28
CA PHE A 21 12.19 9.46 7.10
C PHE A 21 13.12 8.40 6.51
N SER A 22 12.59 7.21 6.23
CA SER A 22 13.37 6.09 5.71
C SER A 22 14.03 6.45 4.36
N PRO A 23 15.37 6.41 4.25
CA PRO A 23 16.09 6.84 3.06
C PRO A 23 15.92 5.85 1.89
N ARG A 24 15.97 6.35 0.65
CA ARG A 24 16.01 5.50 -0.54
C ARG A 24 17.43 4.94 -0.73
N ILE A 25 17.54 3.90 -1.57
CA ILE A 25 18.84 3.31 -1.96
C ILE A 25 19.78 4.38 -2.52
N ASN A 26 19.26 5.25 -3.40
CA ASN A 26 20.07 6.33 -3.98
C ASN A 26 20.54 7.31 -2.90
N ASP A 27 19.67 7.66 -1.94
CA ASP A 27 20.01 8.54 -0.83
C ASP A 27 21.13 7.90 0.03
N MET A 28 21.11 6.57 0.22
CA MET A 28 22.18 5.84 0.91
C MET A 28 23.50 5.85 0.12
N GLU A 29 23.47 5.73 -1.21
CA GLU A 29 24.65 5.86 -2.06
C GLU A 29 25.23 7.28 -2.00
N ASP A 30 24.37 8.30 -1.98
CA ASP A 30 24.79 9.70 -1.90
C ASP A 30 25.41 10.02 -0.53
N MET A 31 24.83 9.55 0.57
CA MET A 31 25.41 9.68 1.91
C MET A 31 26.77 8.98 2.02
N ALA A 32 26.87 7.77 1.47
CA ALA A 32 28.13 7.02 1.38
C ALA A 32 29.20 7.76 0.57
N ASN A 33 28.82 8.29 -0.59
CA ASN A 33 29.72 9.05 -1.46
C ASN A 33 30.14 10.36 -0.83
N TYR A 34 29.26 11.04 -0.09
CA TYR A 34 29.58 12.25 0.65
C TYR A 34 30.69 12.00 1.68
N ILE A 35 30.60 10.92 2.46
CA ILE A 35 31.64 10.52 3.41
C ILE A 35 32.96 10.25 2.67
N LEU A 36 32.93 9.50 1.57
CA LEU A 36 34.14 9.16 0.82
C LEU A 36 34.79 10.38 0.14
N GLU A 37 33.99 11.34 -0.32
CA GLU A 37 34.48 12.57 -0.94
C GLU A 37 35.22 13.44 0.08
N THR A 38 34.73 13.53 1.32
CA THR A 38 35.46 14.25 2.39
C THR A 38 36.82 13.65 2.72
N GLN A 39 37.05 12.38 2.35
CA GLN A 39 38.31 11.66 2.55
C GLN A 39 39.18 11.58 1.29
N GLY A 40 38.75 12.18 0.18
CA GLY A 40 39.43 12.07 -1.11
C GLY A 40 39.41 10.65 -1.69
N ALA A 41 38.48 9.79 -1.24
CA ALA A 41 38.34 8.42 -1.69
C ALA A 41 37.45 8.30 -2.94
N LYS A 42 37.56 7.18 -3.64
CA LYS A 42 36.71 6.88 -4.81
C LYS A 42 35.28 6.58 -4.37
N LYS A 43 34.32 6.95 -5.22
CA LYS A 43 32.88 6.67 -5.06
C LYS A 43 32.58 5.17 -4.91
N VAL A 44 31.47 4.86 -4.24
CA VAL A 44 30.97 3.49 -4.10
C VAL A 44 30.52 2.91 -5.44
N GLY A 45 30.55 1.59 -5.56
CA GLY A 45 30.05 0.88 -6.74
C GLY A 45 28.52 0.81 -6.78
N LYS A 46 27.93 0.67 -7.96
CA LYS A 46 26.46 0.62 -8.21
C LYS A 46 25.66 -0.44 -7.44
N LEU A 47 26.33 -1.45 -6.89
CA LEU A 47 25.71 -2.53 -6.12
C LEU A 47 26.02 -2.43 -4.63
N TRP A 48 26.73 -1.37 -4.21
CA TRP A 48 27.19 -1.23 -2.84
C TRP A 48 26.02 -1.10 -1.87
N ALA A 49 25.04 -0.23 -2.13
CA ALA A 49 23.90 -0.06 -1.23
C ALA A 49 23.06 -1.34 -1.09
N HIS A 50 22.87 -2.10 -2.18
CA HIS A 50 22.22 -3.41 -2.12
C HIS A 50 23.00 -4.43 -1.27
N ARG A 51 24.33 -4.44 -1.38
CA ARG A 51 25.18 -5.32 -0.57
C ARG A 51 25.19 -4.90 0.90
N PHE A 52 25.21 -3.59 1.16
CA PHE A 52 25.15 -3.00 2.50
C PHE A 52 23.88 -3.43 3.23
N VAL A 53 22.71 -3.29 2.59
CA VAL A 53 21.44 -3.75 3.19
C VAL A 53 21.43 -5.27 3.40
N LYS A 54 22.05 -6.05 2.51
CA LYS A 54 22.15 -7.52 2.68
C LYS A 54 23.09 -7.93 3.82
N GLN A 55 24.08 -7.09 4.13
CA GLN A 55 25.09 -7.36 5.15
C GLN A 55 24.55 -7.17 6.57
N TYR A 56 23.64 -6.22 6.78
CA TYR A 56 23.05 -5.92 8.08
C TYR A 56 21.63 -6.48 8.18
N THR A 57 21.42 -7.45 9.07
CA THR A 57 20.10 -8.07 9.31
C THR A 57 19.03 -7.09 9.82
N GLU A 58 19.48 -5.96 10.37
CA GLU A 58 18.67 -4.87 10.88
C GLU A 58 18.02 -4.04 9.77
N LEU A 59 18.53 -4.13 8.54
CA LEU A 59 18.01 -3.40 7.40
C LEU A 59 17.20 -4.32 6.49
N LYS A 60 16.05 -3.82 6.03
CA LYS A 60 15.22 -4.51 5.05
C LYS A 60 14.78 -3.53 3.97
N MET A 61 14.84 -3.98 2.72
CA MET A 61 14.24 -3.24 1.62
C MET A 61 12.72 -3.46 1.64
N CYS A 62 11.97 -2.38 1.85
CA CYS A 62 10.52 -2.36 1.81
C CYS A 62 10.04 -1.32 0.80
N PHE A 63 8.88 -1.57 0.18
CA PHE A 63 8.22 -0.54 -0.62
C PHE A 63 7.58 0.47 0.34
N ASN A 64 7.92 1.75 0.18
CA ASN A 64 7.20 2.81 0.86
C ASN A 64 5.82 2.97 0.22
N TYR A 65 4.78 2.98 1.04
CA TYR A 65 3.46 3.44 0.65
C TYR A 65 3.42 4.95 0.76
N VAL A 66 2.81 5.62 -0.22
CA VAL A 66 2.58 7.06 -0.14
C VAL A 66 1.54 7.28 0.96
N TYR A 67 1.98 7.80 2.10
CA TYR A 67 1.10 8.18 3.19
C TYR A 67 0.69 9.64 3.02
N ASP A 68 -0.59 9.94 3.21
CA ASP A 68 -1.09 11.30 3.04
C ASP A 68 -0.59 12.18 4.19
N PHE A 69 0.10 13.27 3.85
CA PHE A 69 0.68 14.18 4.82
C PHE A 69 -0.37 14.83 5.73
N GLN A 70 -1.58 15.11 5.21
CA GLN A 70 -2.67 15.64 6.01
C GLN A 70 -3.19 14.60 7.00
N ARG A 71 -3.20 13.32 6.63
CA ARG A 71 -3.54 12.24 7.58
C ARG A 71 -2.51 12.14 8.70
N ALA A 72 -1.21 12.16 8.37
CA ALA A 72 -0.14 12.15 9.37
C ALA A 72 -0.22 13.35 10.34
N PHE A 73 -0.64 14.53 9.85
CA PHE A 73 -0.81 15.71 10.70
C PHE A 73 -2.05 15.64 11.60
N CYS A 74 -3.11 14.98 11.14
CA CYS A 74 -4.37 14.83 11.88
C CYS A 74 -4.34 13.67 12.89
N GLU A 75 -3.30 12.84 12.90
CA GLU A 75 -3.11 11.75 13.85
C GLU A 75 -2.52 12.25 15.16
N ASP A 76 -3.37 12.77 16.03
CA ASP A 76 -3.01 13.02 17.43
C ASP A 76 -3.04 11.70 18.21
N LEU A 77 -1.86 11.23 18.61
CA LEU A 77 -1.68 9.99 19.37
C LEU A 77 -2.53 9.96 20.65
N GLU A 78 -2.66 11.08 21.37
CA GLU A 78 -3.46 11.13 22.60
C GLU A 78 -4.95 10.99 22.29
N LEU A 79 -5.41 11.63 21.22
CA LEU A 79 -6.80 11.54 20.77
C LEU A 79 -7.16 10.11 20.32
N ILE A 80 -6.27 9.50 19.54
CA ILE A 80 -6.41 8.13 19.05
C ILE A 80 -6.42 7.14 20.22
N GLU A 81 -5.48 7.25 21.15
CA GLU A 81 -5.41 6.39 22.34
C GLU A 81 -6.67 6.54 23.20
N ARG A 82 -7.11 7.78 23.43
CA ARG A 82 -8.33 8.05 24.20
C ARG A 82 -9.57 7.44 23.54
N TRP A 83 -9.66 7.51 22.21
CA TRP A 83 -10.75 6.89 21.45
C TRP A 83 -10.73 5.37 21.60
N PHE A 84 -9.58 4.71 21.39
CA PHE A 84 -9.45 3.26 21.54
C PHE A 84 -9.74 2.79 22.97
N ARG A 85 -9.32 3.55 23.98
CA ARG A 85 -9.65 3.26 25.38
C ARG A 85 -11.16 3.33 25.62
N LEU A 86 -11.84 4.31 25.04
CA LEU A 86 -13.31 4.41 25.14
C LEU A 86 -14.00 3.22 24.47
N VAL A 87 -13.56 2.83 23.27
CA VAL A 87 -14.09 1.65 22.56
C VAL A 87 -13.87 0.37 23.38
N SER A 88 -12.69 0.19 23.96
CA SER A 88 -12.37 -0.96 24.82
C SER A 88 -13.26 -1.01 26.08
N ASN A 89 -13.50 0.14 26.72
CA ASN A 89 -14.40 0.22 27.87
C ASN A 89 -15.85 -0.12 27.50
N MET A 90 -16.33 0.35 26.34
CA MET A 90 -17.67 0.01 25.84
C MET A 90 -17.77 -1.48 25.53
N TRP A 91 -16.74 -2.04 24.89
CA TRP A 91 -16.66 -3.46 24.60
C TRP A 91 -16.79 -4.29 25.89
N ALA A 92 -16.01 -3.97 26.92
CA ALA A 92 -16.07 -4.65 28.21
C ALA A 92 -17.41 -4.46 28.92
N LYS A 93 -18.00 -3.25 28.88
CA LYS A 93 -19.26 -2.93 29.56
C LYS A 93 -20.47 -3.69 28.99
N TYR A 94 -20.55 -3.81 27.67
CA TYR A 94 -21.68 -4.43 26.99
C TYR A 94 -21.46 -5.90 26.63
N GLY A 95 -20.26 -6.44 26.87
CA GLY A 95 -19.95 -7.84 26.59
C GLY A 95 -20.05 -8.18 25.09
N ILE A 96 -19.73 -7.22 24.22
CA ILE A 96 -19.78 -7.39 22.76
C ILE A 96 -18.81 -8.53 22.37
N LEU A 97 -19.19 -9.44 21.48
CA LEU A 97 -18.28 -10.50 21.06
C LEU A 97 -17.47 -10.07 19.83
N ASP A 98 -16.32 -10.71 19.60
CA ASP A 98 -15.51 -10.43 18.40
C ASP A 98 -16.28 -10.63 17.09
N CYS A 99 -17.28 -11.53 17.06
CA CYS A 99 -18.15 -11.74 15.89
C CYS A 99 -19.19 -10.64 15.67
N ASP A 100 -19.38 -9.75 16.64
CA ASP A 100 -20.32 -8.63 16.54
C ASP A 100 -19.60 -7.34 16.10
N PHE A 101 -18.27 -7.38 16.02
CA PHE A 101 -17.45 -6.25 15.59
C PHE A 101 -17.17 -6.34 14.10
N TYR A 102 -17.92 -5.55 13.33
CA TYR A 102 -17.79 -5.46 11.89
C TYR A 102 -17.07 -4.18 11.48
N ASN A 103 -16.11 -4.31 10.58
CA ASN A 103 -15.58 -3.18 9.84
C ASN A 103 -16.23 -3.13 8.45
N PHE A 104 -16.56 -1.92 8.01
CA PHE A 104 -17.21 -1.66 6.75
C PHE A 104 -16.38 -0.65 5.97
N ASP A 105 -16.09 -0.93 4.71
CA ASP A 105 -15.35 -0.01 3.85
C ASP A 105 -15.85 -0.04 2.40
N GLU A 106 -15.61 1.06 1.69
CA GLU A 106 -15.97 1.23 0.29
C GLU A 106 -14.69 1.24 -0.57
N THR A 107 -14.61 0.33 -1.54
CA THR A 107 -13.52 0.29 -2.52
C THR A 107 -14.05 0.54 -3.92
N GLY A 108 -13.52 1.59 -4.56
CA GLY A 108 -13.77 1.91 -5.97
C GLY A 108 -12.80 1.17 -6.89
N PHE A 109 -13.34 0.51 -7.91
CA PHE A 109 -12.62 -0.13 -9.00
C PHE A 109 -12.89 0.62 -10.31
N MET A 110 -11.83 1.02 -11.00
CA MET A 110 -11.96 1.58 -12.35
C MET A 110 -11.86 0.45 -13.36
N ILE A 111 -12.96 0.22 -14.09
CA ILE A 111 -12.99 -0.76 -15.18
C ILE A 111 -12.00 -0.30 -16.26
N GLY A 112 -11.16 -1.22 -16.76
CA GLY A 112 -10.19 -0.93 -17.82
C GLY A 112 -8.87 -0.27 -17.36
N GLN A 113 -8.64 -0.13 -16.05
CA GLN A 113 -7.34 0.32 -15.53
C GLN A 113 -6.32 -0.83 -15.53
N ILE A 114 -5.43 -0.83 -16.52
CA ILE A 114 -4.25 -1.71 -16.57
C ILE A 114 -3.26 -1.21 -15.52
N SER A 115 -2.97 -2.04 -14.51
CA SER A 115 -1.90 -1.75 -13.55
C SER A 115 -0.53 -1.97 -14.22
N LEU A 116 0.51 -1.24 -13.78
CA LEU A 116 1.87 -1.40 -14.30
C LEU A 116 2.41 -2.77 -13.89
N HIS A 117 2.31 -3.77 -14.77
CA HIS A 117 2.97 -5.05 -14.61
C HIS A 117 4.29 -5.08 -15.41
N ILE A 118 5.29 -5.80 -14.89
CA ILE A 118 6.51 -6.12 -15.62
C ILE A 118 6.11 -7.06 -16.76
N VAL A 119 6.26 -6.59 -18.00
CA VAL A 119 5.99 -7.40 -19.20
C VAL A 119 7.30 -7.85 -19.82
N VAL A 120 7.36 -9.13 -20.22
CA VAL A 120 8.46 -9.66 -21.01
C VAL A 120 8.24 -9.21 -22.45
N ILE A 121 9.15 -8.37 -22.97
CA ILE A 121 9.13 -7.88 -24.35
C ILE A 121 10.32 -8.40 -25.14
N LYS A 122 10.15 -8.43 -26.46
CA LYS A 122 11.18 -8.78 -27.43
C LYS A 122 12.39 -7.83 -27.28
N ALA A 123 13.60 -8.38 -27.24
CA ALA A 123 14.82 -7.65 -26.88
C ALA A 123 15.20 -6.52 -27.87
N ASP A 124 14.67 -6.57 -29.09
CA ASP A 124 14.88 -5.60 -30.18
C ASP A 124 13.94 -4.39 -30.13
N ARG A 125 12.99 -4.36 -29.19
CA ARG A 125 12.02 -3.26 -29.07
C ARG A 125 12.60 -2.11 -28.24
N CYS A 126 12.96 -1.02 -28.90
CA CYS A 126 13.38 0.22 -28.23
C CYS A 126 12.15 1.07 -27.86
N GLY A 127 11.78 1.08 -26.57
CA GLY A 127 10.70 1.92 -26.03
C GLY A 127 9.79 1.22 -25.02
N LYS A 128 9.06 1.99 -24.20
CA LYS A 128 8.07 1.45 -23.24
C LYS A 128 6.95 0.74 -24.01
N SER A 129 6.59 -0.48 -23.59
CA SER A 129 5.44 -1.19 -24.15
C SER A 129 4.14 -0.44 -23.85
N LYS A 130 3.36 -0.14 -24.89
CA LYS A 130 2.01 0.41 -24.74
C LYS A 130 1.02 -0.76 -24.72
N ALA A 131 0.41 -1.01 -23.57
CA ALA A 131 -0.77 -1.86 -23.54
C ALA A 131 -1.95 -1.08 -24.12
N ILE A 132 -2.70 -1.69 -25.04
CA ILE A 132 -3.92 -1.09 -25.61
C ILE A 132 -4.95 -1.04 -24.48
N ARG A 133 -5.35 0.17 -24.10
CA ARG A 133 -6.40 0.37 -23.09
C ARG A 133 -7.75 0.24 -23.79
N SER A 134 -8.63 -0.59 -23.23
CA SER A 134 -10.05 -0.50 -23.58
C SER A 134 -10.56 0.88 -23.12
N GLY A 135 -11.34 1.56 -23.95
CA GLY A 135 -11.78 2.94 -23.73
C GLY A 135 -12.80 3.11 -22.60
N ASN A 136 -13.31 2.02 -22.03
CA ASN A 136 -14.24 2.10 -20.90
C ASN A 136 -13.47 2.49 -19.62
N ARG A 137 -13.96 3.52 -18.91
CA ARG A 137 -13.42 4.07 -17.65
C ARG A 137 -14.51 4.17 -16.57
N GLU A 138 -15.55 3.37 -16.70
CA GLU A 138 -16.62 3.32 -15.71
C GLU A 138 -16.06 2.85 -14.36
N TRP A 139 -16.59 3.45 -13.30
CA TRP A 139 -16.29 3.05 -11.93
C TRP A 139 -17.34 2.05 -11.47
N ALA A 140 -16.87 0.99 -10.83
CA ALA A 140 -17.68 0.10 -10.02
C ALA A 140 -17.21 0.23 -8.57
N THR A 141 -18.14 0.34 -7.65
CA THR A 141 -17.86 0.44 -6.22
C THR A 141 -18.27 -0.86 -5.56
N ALA A 142 -17.39 -1.45 -4.76
CA ALA A 142 -17.76 -2.53 -3.85
C ALA A 142 -17.78 -2.00 -2.43
N ILE A 143 -18.87 -2.31 -1.75
CA ILE A 143 -19.02 -2.15 -0.32
C ILE A 143 -18.76 -3.52 0.30
N ILE A 144 -17.79 -3.59 1.20
CA ILE A 144 -17.33 -4.83 1.82
C ILE A 144 -17.42 -4.68 3.33
N CYS A 145 -17.88 -5.73 4.00
CA CYS A 145 -18.01 -5.74 5.44
C CYS A 145 -17.54 -7.07 6.02
N VAL A 146 -16.65 -7.01 7.01
CA VAL A 146 -15.95 -8.18 7.57
C VAL A 146 -15.92 -8.09 9.09
N ASP A 147 -16.25 -9.18 9.76
CA ASP A 147 -16.12 -9.27 11.22
C ASP A 147 -14.66 -9.53 11.66
N LYS A 148 -14.39 -9.39 12.94
CA LYS A 148 -13.05 -9.67 13.50
C LYS A 148 -12.62 -11.15 13.40
N LYS A 149 -13.57 -12.08 13.19
CA LYS A 149 -13.30 -13.51 12.99
C LYS A 149 -13.07 -13.88 11.52
N GLY A 150 -13.21 -12.94 10.60
CA GLY A 150 -13.06 -13.14 9.15
C GLY A 150 -14.33 -13.59 8.43
N HIS A 151 -15.50 -13.54 9.07
CA HIS A 151 -16.77 -13.72 8.39
C HIS A 151 -17.10 -12.45 7.60
N ASN A 152 -17.35 -12.64 6.30
CA ASN A 152 -17.74 -11.57 5.40
C ASN A 152 -19.25 -11.52 5.30
N ILE A 153 -19.82 -10.33 5.42
CA ILE A 153 -21.19 -10.08 4.95
C ILE A 153 -21.11 -10.01 3.41
N PRO A 154 -22.09 -10.56 2.67
CA PRO A 154 -22.08 -10.52 1.21
C PRO A 154 -21.86 -9.10 0.69
N SER A 155 -20.91 -8.96 -0.23
CA SER A 155 -20.51 -7.66 -0.76
C SER A 155 -21.65 -7.01 -1.53
N PHE A 156 -21.70 -5.68 -1.47
CA PHE A 156 -22.67 -4.90 -2.22
C PHE A 156 -21.97 -4.15 -3.34
N LEU A 157 -22.31 -4.47 -4.59
CA LEU A 157 -21.71 -3.88 -5.78
C LEU A 157 -22.60 -2.79 -6.35
N ILE A 158 -22.03 -1.62 -6.57
CA ILE A 158 -22.66 -0.49 -7.24
C ILE A 158 -21.95 -0.29 -8.57
N VAL A 159 -22.67 -0.46 -9.66
CA VAL A 159 -22.12 -0.32 -11.02
C VAL A 159 -22.83 0.82 -11.73
N LYS A 160 -22.10 1.61 -12.53
CA LYS A 160 -22.74 2.63 -13.36
C LYS A 160 -23.62 1.97 -14.43
N GLY A 161 -24.89 2.38 -14.49
CA GLY A 161 -25.83 1.88 -15.50
C GLY A 161 -27.28 2.14 -15.09
N GLU A 162 -28.21 1.95 -16.02
CA GLU A 162 -29.65 1.94 -15.74
C GLU A 162 -30.18 0.53 -15.46
N TYR A 163 -29.59 -0.47 -16.11
CA TYR A 163 -29.96 -1.88 -16.02
C TYR A 163 -28.71 -2.73 -15.82
N HIS A 164 -28.83 -3.81 -15.06
CA HIS A 164 -27.84 -4.89 -15.06
C HIS A 164 -28.25 -5.97 -16.05
N LEU A 165 -27.28 -6.67 -16.64
CA LEU A 165 -27.55 -7.83 -17.51
C LEU A 165 -27.76 -9.08 -16.65
N SER A 166 -28.80 -9.86 -16.96
CA SER A 166 -29.09 -11.13 -16.25
C SER A 166 -27.92 -12.12 -16.34
N ASN A 167 -27.15 -12.07 -17.43
CA ASN A 167 -26.01 -12.95 -17.65
C ASN A 167 -24.89 -12.78 -16.61
N TRP A 168 -24.83 -11.65 -15.90
CA TRP A 168 -23.86 -11.46 -14.82
C TRP A 168 -24.07 -12.43 -13.65
N TYR A 169 -25.30 -12.89 -13.44
CA TYR A 169 -25.66 -13.81 -12.36
C TYR A 169 -25.74 -15.27 -12.81
N THR A 170 -25.94 -15.53 -14.11
CA THR A 170 -26.12 -16.89 -14.64
C THR A 170 -24.85 -17.45 -15.30
N GLU A 171 -24.01 -16.59 -15.88
CA GLU A 171 -22.80 -16.96 -16.61
C GLU A 171 -21.52 -16.39 -15.98
N GLY A 172 -21.66 -15.56 -14.93
CA GLY A 172 -20.54 -15.00 -14.19
C GLY A 172 -20.17 -15.84 -12.97
N ASP A 173 -18.87 -15.85 -12.61
CA ASP A 173 -18.35 -16.49 -11.38
C ASP A 173 -18.67 -15.68 -10.11
N LEU A 174 -19.74 -14.88 -10.11
CA LEU A 174 -20.12 -14.05 -8.96
C LEU A 174 -20.93 -14.86 -7.95
N PRO A 175 -20.64 -14.73 -6.64
CA PRO A 175 -21.45 -15.37 -5.61
C PRO A 175 -22.92 -14.92 -5.66
N TYR A 176 -23.85 -15.86 -5.53
CA TYR A 176 -25.30 -15.61 -5.64
C TYR A 176 -25.88 -14.70 -4.55
N ASP A 177 -25.17 -14.57 -3.42
CA ASP A 177 -25.54 -13.77 -2.27
C ASP A 177 -25.12 -12.30 -2.40
N TRP A 178 -24.32 -11.96 -3.41
CA TRP A 178 -23.89 -10.58 -3.64
C TRP A 178 -25.01 -9.74 -4.25
N LEU A 179 -25.19 -8.54 -3.72
CA LEU A 179 -26.22 -7.62 -4.19
C LEU A 179 -25.62 -6.61 -5.16
N ILE A 180 -26.09 -6.61 -6.40
CA ILE A 180 -25.64 -5.65 -7.42
C ILE A 180 -26.75 -4.63 -7.68
N LYS A 181 -26.43 -3.34 -7.55
CA LYS A 181 -27.34 -2.25 -7.88
C LYS A 181 -26.74 -1.35 -8.96
N PRO A 182 -27.46 -1.14 -10.08
CA PRO A 182 -27.09 -0.11 -11.03
C PRO A 182 -27.34 1.26 -10.39
N THR A 183 -26.42 2.20 -10.61
CA THR A 183 -26.63 3.60 -10.29
C THR A 183 -26.43 4.45 -11.53
N ILE A 184 -27.32 5.40 -11.72
CA ILE A 184 -27.18 6.45 -12.73
C ILE A 184 -26.35 7.56 -12.07
N ASN A 185 -25.08 7.31 -11.76
CA ASN A 185 -24.25 8.38 -11.18
C ASN A 185 -24.09 9.50 -12.23
N ARG A 186 -24.57 10.69 -11.86
CA ARG A 186 -24.46 11.99 -12.56
C ARG A 186 -23.01 12.42 -12.72
#